data_AF-A0A6A6Y1T0-F1
#
_entry.id   AF-A0A6A6Y1T0-F1
#
_cell.length_a   1.000
_cell.length_b   1.000
_cell.length_c   1.000
_cell.angle_alpha   90.00
_cell.angle_beta   90.00
_cell.angle_gamma   90.00
#
_symmetry.space_group_name_H-M   'P 1'
#
loop_
_entity.id
_entity.type
_entity.pdbx_description
1 polymer ?
#
loop_
_entity_poly.entity_id
_entity_poly.type
_entity_poly.pdbx_seq_one_letter_code
_entity_poly.pdbx_strand_id
1 'polypeptide(L)'
;MAGRQNLRANIFKLVHDWLRDCKDPWLLILDNVDDARFLLHVQADGQGQQPTDDSRTASRPLREYLPHCERGSIIVTTRNMDAALKLVERRDVITVEPMDEAQAQALFKKKLGVQGDDSDIAKLVAALEYMPLAIVQAAAYISEEAPRCSVVKYLDEFSRSERKRTSLLNHDKGQLRRDWEAKSCIIVTWQISFEHILQTRPSAADLLSLMSFFDRQGIPESVLRSRAVQRGAQLNRQDQTEEDIDSHEEDDTSQSSTSEDELSEDEFEEDVVALRNFCLISVNIDGTSFEMHALVQLATRKWLDSNGMLEQWKQHFISNLCAAFPTGQYENWVACQALFAHAKSAVGQRPEGESSLAEWATLLYRAAWYAEGTGNIPDAKEFALKSMKVRSRVLGQEHEDTLWSMGMVGSAYKLGGQWDAAEELEVQVMETREKKLGADHPSTLTSMANLASTYRNQGRWDAAEELFVQVMETRKKKLGADHPDTLTSMNNLAITWKEQGKVAEALYLLTECVRLCQHVFKPNHPHLRSSLATLERWKAEHLHSVAIRERATEARLGIS
;
A
#
# COMPACT_ATOMS: atom_id res chain seq x y z
N MET A 1 14.72 -22.34 -1.97
CA MET A 1 15.56 -21.71 -0.94
C MET A 1 15.44 -22.47 0.37
N ALA A 2 16.55 -23.03 0.87
CA ALA A 2 16.62 -23.56 2.23
C ALA A 2 16.43 -22.39 3.22
N GLY A 3 15.74 -22.60 4.35
CA GLY A 3 15.53 -21.56 5.37
C GLY A 3 14.34 -20.61 5.18
N ARG A 4 13.61 -20.68 4.05
CA ARG A 4 12.43 -19.82 3.77
C ARG A 4 11.27 -19.96 4.78
N GLN A 5 11.22 -21.06 5.53
CA GLN A 5 10.17 -21.32 6.54
C GLN A 5 10.54 -20.76 7.92
N ASN A 6 11.76 -20.24 8.09
CA ASN A 6 12.17 -19.62 9.35
C ASN A 6 11.76 -18.14 9.35
N LEU A 7 10.81 -17.80 10.23
CA LEU A 7 10.29 -16.43 10.39
C LEU A 7 11.35 -15.41 10.85
N ARG A 8 12.51 -15.87 11.33
CA ARG A 8 13.65 -15.02 11.72
C ARG A 8 14.78 -15.00 10.68
N ALA A 9 14.62 -15.66 9.53
CA ALA A 9 15.66 -15.66 8.53
C ALA A 9 15.73 -14.30 7.81
N ASN A 10 16.95 -13.78 7.64
CA ASN A 10 17.19 -12.60 6.82
C ASN A 10 16.90 -12.94 5.35
N ILE A 11 15.75 -12.45 4.85
CA ILE A 11 15.27 -12.73 3.49
C ILE A 11 16.29 -12.24 2.44
N PHE A 12 16.91 -11.08 2.63
CA PHE A 12 17.91 -10.56 1.71
C PHE A 12 19.12 -11.48 1.61
N LYS A 13 19.58 -12.05 2.73
CA LYS A 13 20.65 -13.05 2.74
C LYS A 13 20.24 -14.34 2.01
N LEU A 14 19.01 -14.82 2.22
CA LEU A 14 18.50 -16.00 1.52
C LEU A 14 18.44 -15.80 0.00
N VAL A 15 17.97 -14.64 -0.44
CA VAL A 15 17.90 -14.28 -1.86
C VAL A 15 19.30 -14.13 -2.44
N HIS A 16 20.20 -13.44 -1.74
CA HIS A 16 21.61 -13.31 -2.12
C HIS A 16 22.28 -14.67 -2.30
N ASP A 17 22.20 -15.56 -1.29
CA ASP A 17 22.83 -16.87 -1.34
C ASP A 17 22.22 -17.74 -2.44
N TRP A 18 20.91 -17.64 -2.66
CA TRP A 18 20.24 -18.35 -3.76
C TRP A 18 20.68 -17.88 -5.14
N LEU A 19 20.78 -16.57 -5.36
CA LEU A 19 21.25 -16.00 -6.64
C LEU A 19 22.74 -16.32 -6.86
N ARG A 20 23.56 -16.25 -5.82
CA ARG A 20 24.99 -16.61 -5.89
C ARG A 20 25.19 -18.08 -6.21
N ASP A 21 24.42 -18.96 -5.58
CA ASP A 21 24.55 -20.42 -5.74
C ASP A 21 23.74 -20.94 -6.94
N CYS A 22 23.05 -20.06 -7.67
CA CYS A 22 22.28 -20.39 -8.86
C CYS A 22 23.21 -20.95 -9.95
N LYS A 23 22.86 -22.12 -10.48
CA LYS A 23 23.65 -22.76 -11.56
C LYS A 23 23.35 -22.14 -12.92
N ASP A 24 22.13 -21.66 -13.12
CA ASP A 24 21.65 -21.09 -14.37
C ASP A 24 21.94 -19.58 -14.43
N PRO A 25 22.24 -19.03 -15.63
CA PRO A 25 22.38 -17.59 -15.80
C PRO A 25 21.12 -16.85 -15.39
N TRP A 26 21.26 -15.73 -14.69
CA TRP A 26 20.12 -14.93 -14.24
C TRP A 26 20.31 -13.43 -14.52
N LEU A 27 19.18 -12.74 -14.68
CA LEU A 27 19.10 -11.30 -14.87
C LEU A 27 18.14 -10.71 -13.84
N LEU A 28 18.60 -9.74 -13.05
CA LEU A 28 17.78 -8.96 -12.15
C LEU A 28 17.61 -7.55 -12.73
N ILE A 29 16.36 -7.08 -12.85
CA ILE A 29 16.07 -5.73 -13.33
C ILE A 29 15.51 -4.92 -12.16
N LEU A 30 16.20 -3.85 -11.80
CA LEU A 30 15.73 -2.84 -10.87
C LEU A 30 15.24 -1.65 -11.68
N ASP A 31 13.94 -1.58 -11.89
CA ASP A 31 13.32 -0.56 -12.74
C ASP A 31 13.00 0.73 -11.94
N ASN A 32 13.26 1.89 -12.55
CA ASN A 32 12.90 3.23 -12.05
C ASN A 32 13.53 3.60 -10.68
N VAL A 33 14.82 3.34 -10.50
CA VAL A 33 15.59 3.62 -9.27
C VAL A 33 16.05 5.09 -9.25
N ASP A 34 15.10 6.02 -9.10
CA ASP A 34 15.38 7.47 -9.09
C ASP A 34 15.94 7.96 -7.74
N ASP A 35 15.73 7.18 -6.68
CA ASP A 35 16.28 7.40 -5.36
C ASP A 35 17.02 6.15 -4.87
N ALA A 36 18.34 6.13 -5.00
CA ALA A 36 19.17 5.01 -4.54
C ALA A 36 19.32 4.90 -3.01
N ARG A 37 18.79 5.86 -2.21
CA ARG A 37 19.02 5.88 -0.76
C ARG A 37 18.52 4.62 -0.04
N PHE A 38 17.42 4.01 -0.51
CA PHE A 38 16.90 2.79 0.10
C PHE A 38 17.86 1.59 -0.06
N LEU A 39 18.72 1.60 -1.09
CA LEU A 39 19.74 0.56 -1.28
C LEU A 39 20.98 0.78 -0.40
N LEU A 40 21.23 2.03 0.00
CA LEU A 40 22.49 2.47 0.60
C LEU A 40 22.39 2.67 2.12
N HIS A 41 21.19 2.92 2.65
CA HIS A 41 21.00 3.10 4.08
C HIS A 41 20.74 1.78 4.79
N VAL A 42 21.36 1.64 5.96
CA VAL A 42 21.08 0.58 6.91
C VAL A 42 19.71 0.86 7.53
N GLN A 43 18.75 -0.05 7.36
CA GLN A 43 17.57 -0.07 8.21
C GLN A 43 18.06 -0.39 9.63
N ALA A 44 17.91 0.55 10.57
CA ALA A 44 18.20 0.28 11.96
C ALA A 44 17.24 -0.83 12.43
N ASP A 45 17.79 -2.01 12.73
CA ASP A 45 17.02 -3.06 13.39
C ASP A 45 16.47 -2.48 14.69
N GLY A 46 15.15 -2.43 14.82
CA GLY A 46 14.45 -2.07 16.05
C GLY A 46 14.59 -3.14 17.14
N GLN A 47 15.82 -3.58 17.42
CA GLN A 47 16.11 -4.53 18.49
C GLN A 47 16.84 -3.83 19.62
N GLY A 48 16.07 -3.22 20.53
CA GLY A 48 16.51 -2.88 21.87
C GLY A 48 16.60 -4.11 22.79
N GLN A 49 17.25 -5.19 22.34
CA GLN A 49 17.62 -6.31 23.22
C GLN A 49 19.09 -6.13 23.61
N GLN A 50 19.36 -6.18 24.92
CA GLN A 50 20.72 -6.28 25.44
C GLN A 50 21.47 -7.45 24.76
N PRO A 51 22.77 -7.28 24.46
CA PRO A 51 23.52 -8.27 23.71
C PRO A 51 23.75 -9.52 24.58
N THR A 52 23.13 -10.63 24.19
CA THR A 52 23.70 -11.96 24.44
C THR A 52 24.66 -12.26 23.28
N ASP A 53 25.79 -12.90 23.60
CA ASP A 53 27.07 -12.84 22.87
C ASP A 53 27.10 -13.49 21.46
N ASP A 54 25.95 -13.80 20.85
CA ASP A 54 25.84 -14.55 19.58
C ASP A 54 25.01 -13.88 18.46
N SER A 55 24.52 -12.63 18.60
CA SER A 55 23.69 -11.95 17.59
C SER A 55 24.36 -10.76 16.87
N ARG A 56 25.61 -10.90 16.42
CA ARG A 56 26.20 -9.93 15.48
C ARG A 56 25.76 -10.19 14.04
N THR A 57 24.49 -9.94 13.72
CA THR A 57 24.09 -9.61 12.35
C THR A 57 23.73 -8.14 12.30
N ALA A 58 24.76 -7.28 12.26
CA ALA A 58 24.56 -5.87 11.92
C ALA A 58 23.80 -5.81 10.58
N SER A 59 22.64 -5.14 10.58
CA SER A 59 21.89 -4.86 9.35
C SER A 59 22.81 -4.11 8.38
N ARG A 60 23.15 -4.76 7.27
CA ARG A 60 23.95 -4.17 6.18
C ARG A 60 23.00 -3.49 5.19
N PRO A 61 23.45 -2.46 4.45
CA PRO A 61 22.67 -1.88 3.36
C PRO A 61 22.21 -2.94 2.36
N LEU A 62 21.04 -2.75 1.74
CA LEU A 62 20.51 -3.70 0.76
C LEU A 62 21.45 -3.94 -0.42
N ARG A 63 22.25 -2.94 -0.79
CA ARG A 63 23.30 -3.06 -1.81
C ARG A 63 24.28 -4.21 -1.53
N GLU A 64 24.60 -4.50 -0.28
CA GLU A 64 25.51 -5.59 0.07
C GLU A 64 24.91 -6.98 -0.18
N TYR A 65 23.59 -7.07 -0.33
CA TYR A 65 22.89 -8.31 -0.70
C TYR A 65 22.69 -8.45 -2.21
N LEU A 66 23.19 -7.52 -3.02
CA LEU A 66 23.24 -7.68 -4.47
C LEU A 66 24.48 -8.53 -4.82
N PRO A 67 24.29 -9.79 -5.27
CA PRO A 67 25.40 -10.71 -5.49
C PRO A 67 26.23 -10.27 -6.69
N HIS A 68 27.55 -10.32 -6.53
CA HIS A 68 28.51 -10.15 -7.62
C HIS A 68 29.00 -11.55 -8.02
N CYS A 69 28.45 -12.11 -9.10
CA CYS A 69 28.84 -13.43 -9.58
C CYS A 69 28.86 -13.47 -11.11
N GLU A 70 29.73 -14.31 -11.69
CA GLU A 70 29.92 -14.40 -13.15
C GLU A 70 28.67 -14.85 -13.92
N ARG A 71 27.70 -15.47 -13.23
CA ARG A 71 26.48 -16.02 -13.84
C ARG A 71 25.27 -15.09 -13.72
N GLY A 72 25.46 -13.93 -13.12
CA GLY A 72 24.37 -13.00 -12.79
C GLY A 72 24.64 -11.61 -13.30
N SER A 73 23.63 -11.00 -13.90
CA SER A 73 23.66 -9.59 -14.31
C SER A 73 22.56 -8.81 -13.61
N ILE A 74 22.86 -7.57 -13.24
CA ILE A 74 21.87 -6.65 -12.67
C ILE A 74 21.79 -5.44 -13.59
N ILE A 75 20.59 -5.14 -14.10
CA ILE A 75 20.30 -3.92 -14.86
C ILE A 75 19.51 -2.99 -13.96
N VAL A 76 19.94 -1.73 -13.89
CA VAL A 76 19.23 -0.68 -13.16
C VAL A 76 18.81 0.38 -14.17
N THR A 77 17.52 0.71 -14.20
CA THR A 77 17.03 1.87 -14.97
C THR A 77 16.78 3.02 -14.01
N THR A 78 17.14 4.24 -14.40
CA THR A 78 16.93 5.45 -13.60
C THR A 78 16.98 6.66 -14.51
N ARG A 79 16.17 7.68 -14.20
CA ARG A 79 16.29 9.01 -14.82
C ARG A 79 17.24 9.93 -14.06
N ASN A 80 17.79 9.46 -12.93
CA ASN A 80 18.65 10.27 -12.08
C ASN A 80 20.11 9.80 -12.14
N MET A 81 20.96 10.59 -12.82
CA MET A 81 22.40 10.33 -12.90
C MET A 81 23.05 10.24 -11.50
N ASP A 82 22.61 11.04 -10.52
CA ASP A 82 23.13 10.97 -9.16
C ASP A 82 22.74 9.66 -8.45
N ALA A 83 21.59 9.07 -8.80
CA ALA A 83 21.21 7.76 -8.29
C ALA A 83 22.04 6.65 -8.94
N ALA A 84 22.25 6.72 -10.25
CA ALA A 84 23.12 5.78 -10.99
C ALA A 84 24.55 5.76 -10.41
N LEU A 85 25.16 6.94 -10.24
CA LEU A 85 26.54 7.08 -9.75
C LEU A 85 26.72 6.65 -8.29
N LYS A 86 25.63 6.49 -7.52
CA LYS A 86 25.69 5.89 -6.18
C LYS A 86 25.71 4.36 -6.19
N LEU A 87 25.27 3.76 -7.30
CA LEU A 87 25.12 2.31 -7.45
C LEU A 87 26.25 1.70 -8.27
N VAL A 88 26.64 2.33 -9.37
CA VAL A 88 27.63 1.83 -10.33
C VAL A 88 28.68 2.88 -10.66
N GLU A 89 29.81 2.45 -11.20
CA GLU A 89 30.83 3.38 -11.70
C GLU A 89 30.38 4.02 -13.01
N ARG A 90 30.87 5.22 -13.30
CA ARG A 90 30.46 6.00 -14.49
C ARG A 90 30.67 5.25 -15.81
N ARG A 91 31.63 4.33 -15.89
CA ARG A 91 31.90 3.51 -17.09
C ARG A 91 30.83 2.46 -17.37
N ASP A 92 30.07 2.07 -16.36
CA ASP A 92 29.01 1.06 -16.45
C ASP A 92 27.65 1.71 -16.69
N VAL A 93 27.58 3.05 -16.72
CA VAL A 93 26.37 3.80 -17.04
C VAL A 93 26.20 3.88 -18.55
N ILE A 94 25.11 3.31 -19.05
CA ILE A 94 24.69 3.42 -20.44
C ILE A 94 23.65 4.52 -20.53
N THR A 95 24.02 5.66 -21.13
CA THR A 95 23.06 6.73 -21.43
C THR A 95 22.18 6.31 -22.60
N VAL A 96 20.86 6.30 -22.38
CA VAL A 96 19.86 6.01 -23.42
C VAL A 96 19.48 7.32 -24.09
N GLU A 97 20.02 7.55 -25.28
CA GLU A 97 19.70 8.71 -26.12
C GLU A 97 18.38 8.49 -26.91
N PRO A 98 17.78 9.55 -27.47
CA PRO A 98 16.68 9.41 -28.44
C PRO A 98 17.05 8.46 -29.58
N MET A 99 16.04 7.81 -30.18
CA MET A 99 16.30 6.91 -31.29
C MET A 99 16.90 7.66 -32.48
N ASP A 100 17.66 6.96 -33.31
CA ASP A 100 18.06 7.53 -34.60
C ASP A 100 16.87 7.65 -35.56
N GLU A 101 17.04 8.46 -36.60
CA GLU A 101 15.99 8.74 -37.56
C GLU A 101 15.46 7.48 -38.27
N ALA A 102 16.34 6.54 -38.63
CA ALA A 102 15.94 5.33 -39.35
C ALA A 102 15.11 4.40 -38.45
N GLN A 103 15.55 4.22 -37.20
CA GLN A 103 14.81 3.49 -36.17
C GLN A 103 13.45 4.13 -35.88
N ALA A 104 13.41 5.46 -35.82
CA ALA A 104 12.21 6.22 -35.52
C ALA A 104 11.17 6.17 -36.63
N GLN A 105 11.58 6.28 -37.90
CA GLN A 105 10.71 6.03 -39.04
C GLN A 105 10.24 4.58 -39.08
N ALA A 106 11.11 3.61 -38.81
CA ALA A 106 10.75 2.19 -38.80
C ALA A 106 9.72 1.87 -37.71
N LEU A 107 9.88 2.44 -36.51
CA LEU A 107 8.92 2.30 -35.41
C LEU A 107 7.56 2.91 -35.78
N PHE A 108 7.56 4.12 -36.34
CA PHE A 108 6.34 4.81 -36.75
C PHE A 108 5.58 4.00 -37.80
N LYS A 109 6.25 3.58 -38.88
CA LYS A 109 5.67 2.74 -39.95
C LYS A 109 5.10 1.43 -39.41
N LYS A 110 5.84 0.77 -38.52
CA LYS A 110 5.39 -0.48 -37.87
C LYS A 110 4.12 -0.28 -37.06
N LYS A 111 3.99 0.86 -36.36
CA LYS A 111 2.81 1.16 -35.53
C LYS A 111 1.62 1.67 -36.32
N LEU A 112 1.86 2.40 -37.40
CA LEU A 112 0.80 2.90 -38.27
C LEU A 112 0.12 1.77 -39.09
N GLY A 113 0.84 0.69 -39.40
CA GLY A 113 0.29 -0.47 -40.12
C GLY A 113 0.00 -0.24 -41.62
N VAL A 114 0.12 0.99 -42.13
CA VAL A 114 -0.14 1.39 -43.52
C VAL A 114 1.08 2.08 -44.13
N GLN A 115 1.26 1.96 -45.46
CA GLN A 115 2.28 2.67 -46.23
C GLN A 115 1.91 4.17 -46.30
N GLY A 116 2.65 5.02 -45.59
CA GLY A 116 2.59 6.49 -45.71
C GLY A 116 3.74 7.03 -46.57
N ASP A 117 3.66 8.30 -46.97
CA ASP A 117 4.78 8.98 -47.65
C ASP A 117 5.98 9.12 -46.68
N ASP A 118 7.10 8.53 -47.06
CA ASP A 118 8.36 8.55 -46.31
C ASP A 118 8.83 9.97 -45.97
N SER A 119 8.55 10.94 -46.84
CA SER A 119 8.90 12.35 -46.64
C SER A 119 8.14 12.97 -45.47
N ASP A 120 6.85 12.69 -45.36
CA ASP A 120 6.01 13.25 -44.30
C ASP A 120 6.21 12.53 -42.96
N ILE A 121 6.47 11.22 -43.02
CA ILE A 121 6.86 10.44 -41.84
C ILE A 121 8.16 10.98 -41.25
N ALA A 122 9.17 11.26 -42.09
CA ALA A 122 10.45 11.82 -41.62
C ALA A 122 10.27 13.17 -40.91
N LYS A 123 9.45 14.07 -41.46
CA LYS A 123 9.14 15.38 -40.84
C LYS A 123 8.44 15.22 -39.49
N LEU A 124 7.44 14.34 -39.42
CA LEU A 124 6.70 14.13 -38.17
C LEU A 124 7.59 13.53 -37.09
N VAL A 125 8.33 12.48 -37.41
CA VAL A 125 9.22 11.82 -36.46
C VAL A 125 10.31 12.77 -35.95
N ALA A 126 10.82 13.67 -36.79
CA ALA A 126 11.72 14.74 -36.37
C ALA A 126 11.04 15.75 -35.43
N ALA A 127 9.79 16.15 -35.70
CA ALA A 127 9.01 17.02 -34.81
C ALA A 127 8.70 16.37 -33.45
N LEU A 128 8.61 15.04 -33.42
CA LEU A 128 8.47 14.24 -32.19
C LEU A 128 9.82 14.00 -31.47
N GLU A 129 10.89 14.67 -31.92
CA GLU A 129 12.24 14.58 -31.36
C GLU A 129 12.77 13.14 -31.24
N TYR A 130 12.33 12.28 -32.16
CA TYR A 130 12.70 10.86 -32.22
C TYR A 130 12.37 10.07 -30.93
N MET A 131 11.40 10.53 -30.14
CA MET A 131 11.03 9.88 -28.88
C MET A 131 10.06 8.71 -29.11
N PRO A 132 10.40 7.47 -28.67
CA PRO A 132 9.58 6.29 -28.92
C PRO A 132 8.12 6.45 -28.45
N LEU A 133 7.91 6.99 -27.25
CA LEU A 133 6.57 7.13 -26.69
C LEU A 133 5.70 8.09 -27.50
N ALA A 134 6.24 9.26 -27.86
CA ALA A 134 5.52 10.25 -28.66
C ALA A 134 5.21 9.70 -30.06
N ILE A 135 6.16 8.98 -30.67
CA ILE A 135 5.99 8.30 -31.97
C ILE A 135 4.86 7.27 -31.91
N VAL A 136 4.85 6.42 -30.88
CA VAL A 136 3.82 5.38 -30.72
C VAL A 136 2.44 6.01 -30.51
N GLN A 137 2.33 7.04 -29.66
CA GLN A 137 1.06 7.75 -29.43
C GLN A 137 0.55 8.47 -30.68
N ALA A 138 1.43 9.14 -31.43
CA ALA A 138 1.05 9.79 -32.69
C ALA A 138 0.59 8.77 -33.74
N ALA A 139 1.32 7.66 -33.91
CA ALA A 139 0.94 6.60 -34.84
C ALA A 139 -0.40 5.95 -34.45
N ALA A 140 -0.61 5.71 -33.16
CA ALA A 140 -1.86 5.22 -32.61
C ALA A 140 -3.03 6.16 -32.95
N TYR A 141 -2.89 7.46 -32.67
CA TYR A 141 -3.92 8.44 -32.98
C TYR A 141 -4.27 8.47 -34.47
N ILE A 142 -3.26 8.50 -35.35
CA ILE A 142 -3.48 8.53 -36.80
C ILE A 142 -4.17 7.25 -37.28
N SER A 143 -3.83 6.10 -36.70
CA SER A 143 -4.45 4.80 -37.01
C SER A 143 -5.92 4.77 -36.60
N GLU A 144 -6.26 5.22 -35.39
CA GLU A 144 -7.63 5.24 -34.88
C GLU A 144 -8.52 6.21 -35.68
N GLU A 145 -7.97 7.36 -36.09
CA GLU A 145 -8.69 8.35 -36.86
C GLU A 145 -8.63 8.13 -38.38
N ALA A 146 -8.09 7.00 -38.85
CA ALA A 146 -8.03 6.69 -40.27
C ALA A 146 -9.45 6.44 -40.82
N PRO A 147 -9.80 6.94 -42.03
CA PRO A 147 -8.98 7.71 -42.97
C PRO A 147 -9.10 9.25 -42.80
N ARG A 148 -9.75 9.74 -41.75
CA ARG A 148 -10.02 11.17 -41.52
C ARG A 148 -8.78 11.96 -41.07
N CYS A 149 -7.78 11.26 -40.53
CA CYS A 149 -6.48 11.81 -40.18
C CYS A 149 -5.37 11.19 -41.03
N SER A 150 -4.50 12.04 -41.57
CA SER A 150 -3.28 11.65 -42.30
C SER A 150 -2.05 12.14 -41.54
N VAL A 151 -0.87 11.61 -41.86
CA VAL A 151 0.41 12.04 -41.26
C VAL A 151 0.61 13.57 -41.37
N VAL A 152 0.29 14.14 -42.54
CA VAL A 152 0.39 15.59 -42.79
C VAL A 152 -0.59 16.37 -41.92
N LYS A 153 -1.84 15.89 -41.81
CA LYS A 153 -2.87 16.57 -41.01
C LYS A 153 -2.52 16.55 -39.52
N TYR A 154 -2.03 15.43 -39.02
CA TYR A 154 -1.56 15.31 -37.64
C TYR A 154 -0.35 16.21 -37.38
N LEU A 155 0.60 16.31 -38.33
CA LEU A 155 1.76 17.20 -38.19
C LEU A 155 1.34 18.68 -38.09
N ASP A 156 0.33 19.13 -38.85
CA ASP A 156 -0.21 20.49 -38.70
C ASP A 156 -0.87 20.68 -37.33
N GLU A 157 -1.68 19.72 -36.90
CA GLU A 157 -2.31 19.74 -35.57
C GLU A 157 -1.27 19.79 -34.44
N PHE A 158 -0.24 18.95 -34.50
CA PHE A 158 0.89 18.95 -33.59
C PHE A 158 1.58 20.31 -33.56
N SER A 159 1.91 20.87 -34.71
CA SER A 159 2.57 22.19 -34.83
C SER A 159 1.68 23.33 -34.32
N ARG A 160 0.36 23.19 -34.40
CA ARG A 160 -0.60 24.17 -33.84
C ARG A 160 -0.70 24.05 -32.32
N SER A 161 -0.77 22.84 -31.79
CA SER A 161 -0.82 22.57 -30.35
C SER A 161 0.48 22.99 -29.67
N GLU A 162 1.63 22.76 -30.30
CA GLU A 162 2.93 23.24 -29.83
C GLU A 162 3.01 24.78 -29.78
N ARG A 163 2.38 25.49 -30.73
CA ARG A 163 2.29 26.96 -30.71
C ARG A 163 1.33 27.51 -29.65
N LYS A 164 0.24 26.78 -29.36
CA LYS A 164 -0.74 27.11 -28.30
C LYS A 164 -0.25 26.82 -26.88
N ARG A 165 0.99 26.32 -26.73
CA ARG A 165 1.69 25.93 -25.50
C ARG A 165 1.96 27.13 -24.56
N THR A 166 0.90 27.81 -24.16
CA THR A 166 0.94 29.00 -23.29
C THR A 166 0.36 28.79 -21.90
N SER A 167 -0.38 27.70 -21.61
CA SER A 167 -0.99 27.49 -20.27
C SER A 167 -0.32 26.38 -19.45
N LEU A 168 -0.24 25.13 -19.95
CA LEU A 168 0.20 23.96 -19.15
C LEU A 168 1.67 23.98 -18.69
N LEU A 169 2.58 24.56 -19.48
CA LEU A 169 4.02 24.63 -19.16
C LEU A 169 4.47 25.99 -18.60
N ASN A 170 3.68 27.06 -18.82
CA ASN A 170 4.04 28.41 -18.38
C ASN A 170 3.66 28.69 -16.91
N HIS A 171 2.72 27.94 -16.35
CA HIS A 171 2.22 28.16 -15.00
C HIS A 171 3.21 27.76 -13.89
N ASP A 172 4.38 27.18 -14.21
CA ASP A 172 5.17 26.47 -13.21
C ASP A 172 6.69 26.72 -13.30
N LYS A 173 7.10 27.98 -13.10
CA LYS A 173 8.52 28.36 -12.98
C LYS A 173 9.27 27.70 -11.81
N GLY A 174 8.57 26.96 -10.92
CA GLY A 174 9.12 26.35 -9.72
C GLY A 174 9.20 24.82 -9.74
N GLN A 175 8.14 24.11 -10.13
CA GLN A 175 8.08 22.64 -9.99
C GLN A 175 8.53 21.86 -11.23
N LEU A 176 8.43 22.43 -12.44
CA LEU A 176 8.99 21.82 -13.66
C LEU A 176 10.53 21.74 -13.66
N ARG A 177 11.23 22.43 -12.74
CA ARG A 177 12.69 22.42 -12.68
C ARG A 177 13.31 21.11 -12.18
N ARG A 178 12.55 20.21 -11.54
CA ARG A 178 13.06 18.87 -11.17
C ARG A 178 12.86 17.82 -12.27
N ASP A 179 11.83 17.98 -13.11
CA ASP A 179 11.46 17.07 -14.19
C ASP A 179 11.73 17.70 -15.57
N TRP A 180 12.94 18.26 -15.74
CA TRP A 180 13.38 18.91 -17.00
C TRP A 180 13.43 17.96 -18.22
N GLU A 181 13.27 16.65 -18.01
CA GLU A 181 13.36 15.59 -19.03
C GLU A 181 12.03 15.20 -19.68
N ALA A 182 10.89 15.72 -19.21
CA ALA A 182 9.63 15.52 -19.91
C ALA A 182 9.65 16.34 -21.22
N LYS A 183 10.15 15.72 -22.30
CA LYS A 183 10.20 16.36 -23.62
C LYS A 183 8.83 16.85 -24.04
N SER A 184 8.78 18.08 -24.54
CA SER A 184 7.55 18.77 -24.91
C SER A 184 6.69 17.96 -25.87
N CYS A 185 7.32 17.21 -26.78
CA CYS A 185 6.61 16.39 -27.77
C CYS A 185 5.67 15.38 -27.11
N ILE A 186 6.05 14.74 -26.00
CA ILE A 186 5.23 13.72 -25.32
C ILE A 186 3.98 14.35 -24.70
N ILE A 187 4.11 15.56 -24.13
CA ILE A 187 2.97 16.28 -23.54
C ILE A 187 2.00 16.72 -24.65
N VAL A 188 2.52 17.16 -25.80
CA VAL A 188 1.69 17.58 -26.94
C VAL A 188 0.98 16.38 -27.58
N THR A 189 1.65 15.25 -27.80
CA THR A 189 1.01 14.03 -28.34
C THR A 189 -0.06 13.49 -27.41
N TRP A 190 0.22 13.50 -26.09
CA TRP A 190 -0.78 13.18 -25.07
C TRP A 190 -1.97 14.14 -25.14
N GLN A 191 -1.73 15.46 -25.21
CA GLN A 191 -2.79 16.48 -25.21
C GLN A 191 -3.74 16.30 -26.40
N ILE A 192 -3.21 16.08 -27.60
CA ILE A 192 -4.03 15.85 -28.81
C ILE A 192 -4.92 14.62 -28.63
N SER A 193 -4.33 13.51 -28.16
CA SER A 193 -5.06 12.27 -27.95
C SER A 193 -6.12 12.40 -26.84
N PHE A 194 -5.77 13.05 -25.73
CA PHE A 194 -6.66 13.26 -24.60
C PHE A 194 -7.82 14.19 -24.93
N GLU A 195 -7.58 15.30 -25.62
CA GLU A 195 -8.64 16.22 -26.08
C GLU A 195 -9.61 15.53 -27.05
N HIS A 196 -9.09 14.66 -27.92
CA HIS A 196 -9.92 13.85 -28.81
C HIS A 196 -10.79 12.87 -28.02
N ILE A 197 -10.19 12.08 -27.11
CA ILE A 197 -10.93 11.13 -26.27
C ILE A 197 -11.98 11.87 -25.43
N LEU A 198 -11.65 13.03 -24.88
CA LEU A 198 -12.60 13.84 -24.12
C LEU A 198 -13.83 14.26 -24.95
N GLN A 199 -13.68 14.45 -26.26
CA GLN A 199 -14.77 14.81 -27.16
C GLN A 199 -15.56 13.60 -27.65
N THR A 200 -14.89 12.48 -27.95
CA THR A 200 -15.52 11.29 -28.55
C THR A 200 -16.05 10.32 -27.50
N ARG A 201 -15.34 10.18 -26.38
CA ARG A 201 -15.64 9.25 -25.30
C ARG A 201 -15.25 9.84 -23.93
N PRO A 202 -16.05 10.78 -23.38
CA PRO A 202 -15.77 11.42 -22.09
C PRO A 202 -15.58 10.42 -20.95
N SER A 203 -16.26 9.28 -21.02
CA SER A 203 -16.17 8.20 -20.04
C SER A 203 -14.74 7.65 -19.90
N ALA A 204 -14.01 7.49 -21.01
CA ALA A 204 -12.63 7.04 -21.02
C ALA A 204 -11.66 8.13 -20.50
N ALA A 205 -11.92 9.41 -20.80
CA ALA A 205 -11.12 10.53 -20.29
C ALA A 205 -11.20 10.65 -18.76
N ASP A 206 -12.40 10.45 -18.21
CA ASP A 206 -12.67 10.35 -16.78
C ASP A 206 -11.91 9.17 -16.14
N LEU A 207 -11.91 7.99 -16.80
CA LEU A 207 -11.17 6.82 -16.32
C LEU A 207 -9.66 7.11 -16.25
N LEU A 208 -9.09 7.71 -17.30
CA LEU A 208 -7.68 8.12 -17.30
C LEU A 208 -7.38 9.14 -16.20
N SER A 209 -8.29 10.08 -15.98
CA SER A 209 -8.19 11.10 -14.93
C SER A 209 -8.12 10.46 -13.55
N LEU A 210 -8.98 9.50 -13.25
CA LEU A 210 -8.97 8.74 -12.00
C LEU A 210 -7.69 7.90 -11.83
N MET A 211 -7.30 7.13 -12.86
CA MET A 211 -6.09 6.30 -12.83
C MET A 211 -4.82 7.12 -12.54
N SER A 212 -4.80 8.40 -12.92
CA SER A 212 -3.64 9.27 -12.72
C SER A 212 -3.27 9.55 -11.25
N PHE A 213 -4.14 9.24 -10.29
CA PHE A 213 -3.89 9.41 -8.86
C PHE A 213 -3.35 8.14 -8.18
N PHE A 214 -3.50 6.97 -8.80
CA PHE A 214 -2.96 5.72 -8.27
C PHE A 214 -1.43 5.64 -8.43
N ASP A 215 -0.80 4.68 -7.74
CA ASP A 215 0.54 4.23 -8.19
C ASP A 215 0.49 3.83 -9.67
N ARG A 216 1.55 4.17 -10.42
CA ARG A 216 1.62 4.01 -11.88
C ARG A 216 1.58 2.55 -12.34
N GLN A 217 1.88 1.59 -11.47
CA GLN A 217 1.90 0.17 -11.77
C GLN A 217 0.87 -0.59 -10.92
N GLY A 218 0.34 -1.67 -11.50
CA GLY A 218 -0.50 -2.62 -10.78
C GLY A 218 -1.84 -2.06 -10.31
N ILE A 219 -2.41 -1.07 -11.01
CA ILE A 219 -3.70 -0.45 -10.66
C ILE A 219 -4.81 -1.50 -10.81
N PRO A 220 -5.47 -1.95 -9.73
CA PRO A 220 -6.46 -3.02 -9.84
C PRO A 220 -7.77 -2.49 -10.41
N GLU A 221 -8.34 -3.25 -11.32
CA GLU A 221 -9.64 -2.96 -11.95
C GLU A 221 -10.76 -2.75 -10.93
N SER A 222 -10.76 -3.52 -9.84
CA SER A 222 -11.77 -3.44 -8.78
C SER A 222 -11.89 -2.05 -8.14
N VAL A 223 -10.82 -1.26 -8.12
CA VAL A 223 -10.82 0.10 -7.55
C VAL A 223 -11.22 1.17 -8.58
N LEU A 224 -11.20 0.82 -9.86
CA LEU A 224 -11.63 1.71 -10.95
C LEU A 224 -13.14 1.54 -11.22
N ARG A 225 -13.68 0.34 -11.07
CA ARG A 225 -15.10 0.01 -11.33
C ARG A 225 -16.09 0.63 -10.34
N SER A 226 -15.66 1.07 -9.16
CA SER A 226 -16.57 1.71 -8.15
C SER A 226 -17.25 3.00 -8.65
N ARG A 227 -16.88 3.46 -9.86
CA ARG A 227 -17.52 4.53 -10.62
C ARG A 227 -18.97 4.22 -11.05
N ALA A 228 -19.34 2.98 -11.36
CA ALA A 228 -20.65 2.66 -11.92
C ALA A 228 -21.80 2.89 -10.92
N VAL A 229 -21.59 2.56 -9.65
CA VAL A 229 -22.62 2.61 -8.59
C VAL A 229 -22.96 4.04 -8.17
N GLN A 230 -22.03 5.00 -8.25
CA GLN A 230 -22.25 6.37 -7.78
C GLN A 230 -22.95 7.28 -8.81
N ARG A 231 -22.74 7.06 -10.12
CA ARG A 231 -23.46 7.82 -11.18
C ARG A 231 -24.97 7.54 -11.16
N GLY A 232 -25.38 6.29 -10.95
CA GLY A 232 -26.80 5.92 -10.80
C GLY A 232 -27.46 6.57 -9.57
N ALA A 233 -26.72 6.68 -8.47
CA ALA A 233 -27.22 7.29 -7.23
C ALA A 233 -27.36 8.82 -7.29
N GLN A 234 -26.66 9.50 -8.20
CA GLN A 234 -26.77 10.95 -8.42
C GLN A 234 -27.90 11.32 -9.39
N LEU A 235 -28.18 10.49 -10.39
CA LEU A 235 -29.31 10.67 -11.31
C LEU A 235 -30.65 10.36 -10.63
N ASN A 236 -30.72 9.32 -9.81
CA ASN A 236 -31.93 8.98 -9.03
C ASN A 236 -32.30 10.00 -7.94
N ARG A 237 -31.38 10.93 -7.62
CA ARG A 237 -31.64 11.99 -6.64
C ARG A 237 -32.18 13.28 -7.26
N GLN A 238 -32.20 13.39 -8.59
CA GLN A 238 -32.75 14.54 -9.31
C GLN A 238 -34.18 14.33 -9.82
N ASP A 239 -34.72 13.10 -9.76
CA ASP A 239 -36.08 12.75 -10.20
C ASP A 239 -37.08 12.48 -9.05
N GLN A 240 -36.75 12.87 -7.81
CA GLN A 240 -37.67 12.76 -6.67
C GLN A 240 -37.85 14.11 -5.98
N THR A 241 -38.53 15.02 -6.66
CA THR A 241 -39.24 16.14 -6.04
C THR A 241 -40.66 16.19 -6.59
N GLU A 242 -41.65 16.15 -5.68
CA GLU A 242 -43.11 16.31 -5.87
C GLU A 242 -43.81 15.05 -6.46
N GLU A 243 -44.83 14.39 -5.89
CA GLU A 243 -45.92 14.72 -4.94
C GLU A 243 -46.55 13.42 -4.33
N ASP A 244 -47.11 13.57 -3.12
CA ASP A 244 -48.30 12.94 -2.49
C ASP A 244 -48.51 11.41 -2.22
N ILE A 245 -48.49 11.10 -0.91
CA ILE A 245 -49.53 10.48 -0.03
C ILE A 245 -50.65 9.62 -0.71
N ASP A 246 -50.64 8.29 -0.53
CA ASP A 246 -51.47 7.51 0.43
C ASP A 246 -51.70 6.03 0.01
N SER A 247 -51.57 5.14 1.00
CA SER A 247 -52.28 3.86 1.22
C SER A 247 -52.25 2.64 0.26
N HIS A 248 -51.98 1.48 0.90
CA HIS A 248 -52.46 0.11 0.70
C HIS A 248 -51.97 -0.83 -0.43
N GLU A 249 -51.40 -1.95 0.06
CA GLU A 249 -51.55 -3.38 -0.30
C GLU A 249 -50.97 -3.97 -1.60
N GLU A 250 -50.21 -5.04 -1.37
CA GLU A 250 -49.96 -6.29 -2.15
C GLU A 250 -50.09 -6.24 -3.68
N ASP A 251 -49.01 -6.56 -4.41
CA ASP A 251 -48.70 -7.92 -4.89
C ASP A 251 -47.65 -7.85 -6.02
N ASP A 252 -46.89 -8.92 -6.16
CA ASP A 252 -46.23 -9.45 -7.35
C ASP A 252 -45.52 -8.49 -8.35
N THR A 253 -44.19 -8.54 -8.35
CA THR A 253 -43.41 -8.87 -9.56
C THR A 253 -41.93 -9.01 -9.23
N SER A 254 -41.52 -10.25 -9.00
CA SER A 254 -40.14 -10.64 -9.27
C SER A 254 -39.88 -10.55 -10.78
N GLN A 255 -39.05 -9.60 -11.21
CA GLN A 255 -38.10 -9.70 -12.33
C GLN A 255 -37.66 -8.31 -12.78
N SER A 256 -36.37 -8.01 -12.59
CA SER A 256 -35.50 -7.24 -13.51
C SER A 256 -34.36 -6.59 -12.73
N SER A 257 -33.29 -7.36 -12.45
CA SER A 257 -32.02 -6.80 -12.00
C SER A 257 -30.86 -7.28 -12.89
N THR A 258 -31.13 -7.56 -14.16
CA THR A 258 -30.17 -8.22 -15.08
C THR A 258 -29.94 -7.41 -16.36
N SER A 259 -30.02 -6.07 -16.33
CA SER A 259 -29.71 -5.26 -17.51
C SER A 259 -28.80 -4.06 -17.26
N GLU A 260 -28.71 -3.52 -16.05
CA GLU A 260 -27.85 -2.36 -15.77
C GLU A 260 -26.39 -2.75 -15.51
N ASP A 261 -26.14 -3.88 -14.82
CA ASP A 261 -24.78 -4.35 -14.54
C ASP A 261 -24.04 -4.78 -15.82
N GLU A 262 -24.70 -5.50 -16.74
CA GLU A 262 -24.10 -5.93 -18.02
C GLU A 262 -23.76 -4.73 -18.93
N LEU A 263 -24.62 -3.71 -18.99
CA LEU A 263 -24.34 -2.48 -19.77
C LEU A 263 -23.17 -1.66 -19.19
N SER A 264 -22.95 -1.74 -17.88
CA SER A 264 -21.84 -1.05 -17.20
C SER A 264 -20.48 -1.75 -17.37
N GLU A 265 -20.49 -3.08 -17.51
CA GLU A 265 -19.29 -3.86 -17.80
C GLU A 265 -18.78 -3.58 -19.22
N ASP A 266 -19.69 -3.57 -20.20
CA ASP A 266 -19.37 -3.26 -21.59
C ASP A 266 -18.82 -1.83 -21.75
N GLU A 267 -19.39 -0.83 -21.07
CA GLU A 267 -18.91 0.56 -21.15
C GLU A 267 -17.46 0.70 -20.61
N PHE A 268 -17.14 0.02 -19.51
CA PHE A 268 -15.81 0.05 -18.92
C PHE A 268 -14.76 -0.61 -19.82
N GLU A 269 -15.08 -1.78 -20.40
CA GLU A 269 -14.16 -2.45 -21.32
C GLU A 269 -13.91 -1.62 -22.58
N GLU A 270 -14.96 -0.98 -23.12
CA GLU A 270 -14.81 -0.06 -24.24
C GLU A 270 -13.96 1.18 -23.87
N ASP A 271 -14.09 1.71 -22.65
CA ASP A 271 -13.24 2.80 -22.14
C ASP A 271 -11.77 2.37 -22.06
N VAL A 272 -11.51 1.17 -21.52
CA VAL A 272 -10.17 0.57 -21.45
C VAL A 272 -9.59 0.39 -22.85
N VAL A 273 -10.38 -0.16 -23.79
CA VAL A 273 -9.96 -0.34 -25.18
C VAL A 273 -9.60 1.01 -25.82
N ALA A 274 -10.41 2.05 -25.63
CA ALA A 274 -10.11 3.38 -26.15
C ALA A 274 -8.76 3.89 -25.61
N LEU A 275 -8.53 3.83 -24.30
CA LEU A 275 -7.26 4.29 -23.70
C LEU A 275 -6.05 3.48 -24.16
N ARG A 276 -6.22 2.17 -24.39
CA ARG A 276 -5.17 1.29 -24.92
C ARG A 276 -4.86 1.57 -26.39
N ASN A 277 -5.88 1.82 -27.20
CA ASN A 277 -5.72 2.12 -28.62
C ASN A 277 -4.84 3.36 -28.79
N PHE A 278 -5.06 4.42 -27.99
CA PHE A 278 -4.21 5.61 -27.95
C PHE A 278 -2.88 5.43 -27.19
N CYS A 279 -2.56 4.21 -26.72
CA CYS A 279 -1.33 3.89 -25.98
C CYS A 279 -1.12 4.76 -24.72
N LEU A 280 -2.20 5.08 -24.00
CA LEU A 280 -2.15 5.86 -22.75
C LEU A 280 -2.00 4.97 -21.51
N ILE A 281 -2.49 3.73 -21.60
CA ILE A 281 -2.39 2.70 -20.56
C ILE A 281 -1.97 1.36 -21.17
N SER A 282 -1.44 0.48 -20.33
CA SER A 282 -1.23 -0.94 -20.64
C SER A 282 -1.98 -1.84 -19.66
N VAL A 283 -2.31 -3.04 -20.12
CA VAL A 283 -2.94 -4.08 -19.29
C VAL A 283 -1.88 -5.14 -19.04
N ASN A 284 -1.76 -5.56 -17.79
CA ASN A 284 -0.82 -6.60 -17.39
C ASN A 284 -1.28 -7.98 -17.90
N ILE A 285 -0.37 -8.96 -17.80
CA ILE A 285 -0.60 -10.34 -18.26
C ILE A 285 -1.79 -10.99 -17.56
N ASP A 286 -2.08 -10.58 -16.32
CA ASP A 286 -3.22 -11.06 -15.53
C ASP A 286 -4.58 -10.55 -16.03
N GLY A 287 -4.59 -9.56 -16.94
CA GLY A 287 -5.81 -8.95 -17.47
C GLY A 287 -6.61 -8.13 -16.47
N THR A 288 -6.13 -7.94 -15.23
CA THR A 288 -6.90 -7.36 -14.11
C THR A 288 -6.20 -6.20 -13.43
N SER A 289 -4.97 -5.90 -13.84
CA SER A 289 -4.24 -4.73 -13.40
C SER A 289 -3.73 -3.90 -14.58
N PHE A 290 -3.72 -2.59 -14.36
CA PHE A 290 -3.34 -1.61 -15.36
C PHE A 290 -2.05 -0.90 -14.98
N GLU A 291 -1.35 -0.41 -16.00
CA GLU A 291 -0.20 0.45 -15.83
C GLU A 291 -0.37 1.74 -16.65
N MET A 292 0.17 2.82 -16.11
CA MET A 292 0.19 4.12 -16.75
C MET A 292 1.63 4.62 -16.83
N HIS A 293 2.01 5.16 -17.98
CA HIS A 293 3.32 5.78 -18.11
C HIS A 293 3.42 7.03 -17.23
N ALA A 294 4.54 7.22 -16.51
CA ALA A 294 4.71 8.32 -15.55
C ALA A 294 4.48 9.71 -16.17
N LEU A 295 4.90 9.92 -17.42
CA LEU A 295 4.65 11.17 -18.15
C LEU A 295 3.17 11.38 -18.52
N VAL A 296 2.44 10.31 -18.84
CA VAL A 296 0.99 10.38 -19.08
C VAL A 296 0.29 10.77 -17.78
N GLN A 297 0.66 10.12 -16.67
CA GLN A 297 0.15 10.44 -15.34
C GLN A 297 0.40 11.90 -14.95
N LEU A 298 1.61 12.41 -15.19
CA LEU A 298 1.99 13.79 -14.91
C LEU A 298 1.19 14.77 -15.76
N ALA A 299 1.09 14.51 -17.07
CA ALA A 299 0.35 15.36 -18.00
C ALA A 299 -1.14 15.43 -17.65
N THR A 300 -1.77 14.30 -17.36
CA THR A 300 -3.17 14.24 -16.91
C THR A 300 -3.39 15.06 -15.65
N ARG A 301 -2.59 14.88 -14.59
CA ARG A 301 -2.77 15.65 -13.35
C ARG A 301 -2.55 17.15 -13.55
N LYS A 302 -1.56 17.56 -14.34
CA LYS A 302 -1.32 18.99 -14.64
C LYS A 302 -2.45 19.62 -15.46
N TRP A 303 -3.03 18.86 -16.38
CA TRP A 303 -4.22 19.28 -17.10
C TRP A 303 -5.42 19.44 -16.17
N LEU A 304 -5.66 18.47 -15.28
CA LEU A 304 -6.73 18.56 -14.28
C LEU A 304 -6.58 19.78 -13.36
N ASP A 305 -5.34 20.09 -12.94
CA ASP A 305 -5.02 21.26 -12.13
C ASP A 305 -5.33 22.56 -12.87
N SER A 306 -4.86 22.66 -14.12
CA SER A 306 -5.08 23.85 -14.96
C SER A 306 -6.55 24.08 -15.31
N ASN A 307 -7.38 23.03 -15.28
CA ASN A 307 -8.82 23.09 -15.52
C ASN A 307 -9.65 23.12 -14.21
N GLY A 308 -9.02 23.18 -13.03
CA GLY A 308 -9.72 23.25 -11.75
C GLY A 308 -10.45 21.96 -11.34
N MET A 309 -10.16 20.83 -11.98
CA MET A 309 -10.79 19.53 -11.72
C MET A 309 -9.95 18.63 -10.79
N LEU A 310 -8.71 19.00 -10.49
CA LEU A 310 -7.76 18.17 -9.72
C LEU A 310 -8.33 17.74 -8.36
N GLU A 311 -8.95 18.68 -7.63
CA GLU A 311 -9.51 18.41 -6.30
C GLU A 311 -10.62 17.37 -6.36
N GLN A 312 -11.54 17.49 -7.33
CA GLN A 312 -12.64 16.53 -7.51
C GLN A 312 -12.11 15.12 -7.75
N TRP A 313 -11.16 14.95 -8.68
CA TRP A 313 -10.58 13.63 -8.97
C TRP A 313 -9.76 13.06 -7.82
N LYS A 314 -9.06 13.92 -7.07
CA LYS A 314 -8.38 13.52 -5.84
C LYS A 314 -9.37 12.97 -4.82
N GLN A 315 -10.53 13.61 -4.63
CA GLN A 315 -11.56 13.12 -3.72
C GLN A 315 -12.11 11.76 -4.17
N HIS A 316 -12.41 11.59 -5.47
CA HIS A 316 -12.87 10.31 -6.02
C HIS A 316 -11.83 9.19 -5.83
N PHE A 317 -10.56 9.47 -6.12
CA PHE A 317 -9.47 8.53 -5.88
C PHE A 317 -9.41 8.06 -4.41
N ILE A 318 -9.47 9.01 -3.47
CA ILE A 318 -9.43 8.68 -2.04
C ILE A 318 -10.65 7.88 -1.61
N SER A 319 -11.84 8.23 -2.07
CA SER A 319 -13.07 7.52 -1.73
C SER A 319 -13.04 6.08 -2.24
N ASN A 320 -12.68 5.88 -3.51
CA ASN A 320 -12.55 4.55 -4.12
C ASN A 320 -11.51 3.69 -3.39
N LEU A 321 -10.33 4.25 -3.15
CA LEU A 321 -9.26 3.53 -2.48
C LEU A 321 -9.60 3.25 -1.01
N CYS A 322 -10.27 4.16 -0.31
CA CYS A 322 -10.73 3.94 1.06
C CYS A 322 -11.82 2.86 1.14
N ALA A 323 -12.71 2.78 0.14
CA ALA A 323 -13.72 1.72 0.06
C ALA A 323 -13.07 0.34 -0.19
N ALA A 324 -12.06 0.29 -1.07
CA ALA A 324 -11.40 -0.96 -1.44
C ALA A 324 -10.35 -1.44 -0.42
N PHE A 325 -9.68 -0.52 0.29
CA PHE A 325 -8.58 -0.86 1.20
C PHE A 325 -9.13 -1.40 2.54
N PRO A 326 -8.99 -2.70 2.85
CA PRO A 326 -9.58 -3.30 4.03
C PRO A 326 -8.77 -2.99 5.30
N THR A 327 -9.26 -3.43 6.46
CA THR A 327 -8.51 -3.35 7.71
C THR A 327 -7.31 -4.30 7.69
N GLY A 328 -6.24 -3.98 8.45
CA GLY A 328 -4.98 -4.73 8.49
C GLY A 328 -5.03 -6.12 9.14
N GLN A 329 -6.22 -6.72 9.28
CA GLN A 329 -6.41 -8.09 9.76
C GLN A 329 -5.72 -9.10 8.83
N TYR A 330 -5.21 -10.20 9.38
CA TYR A 330 -4.40 -11.17 8.65
C TYR A 330 -5.11 -11.75 7.42
N GLU A 331 -6.43 -11.96 7.51
CA GLU A 331 -7.27 -12.45 6.40
C GLU A 331 -7.26 -11.51 5.19
N ASN A 332 -7.04 -10.21 5.43
CA ASN A 332 -7.08 -9.17 4.41
C ASN A 332 -5.70 -8.81 3.85
N TRP A 333 -4.62 -9.45 4.32
CA TRP A 333 -3.25 -9.06 3.97
C TRP A 333 -2.96 -9.09 2.47
N VAL A 334 -3.55 -10.03 1.73
CA VAL A 334 -3.38 -10.11 0.27
C VAL A 334 -3.94 -8.86 -0.42
N ALA A 335 -5.13 -8.42 -0.02
CA ALA A 335 -5.76 -7.22 -0.55
C ALA A 335 -5.00 -5.95 -0.11
N CYS A 336 -4.61 -5.85 1.16
CA CYS A 336 -3.77 -4.76 1.65
C CYS A 336 -2.45 -4.67 0.89
N GLN A 337 -1.79 -5.82 0.64
CA GLN A 337 -0.52 -5.88 -0.09
C GLN A 337 -0.66 -5.35 -1.52
N ALA A 338 -1.72 -5.76 -2.23
CA ALA A 338 -1.99 -5.29 -3.59
C ALA A 338 -2.24 -3.78 -3.62
N LEU A 339 -2.90 -3.22 -2.60
CA LEU A 339 -3.30 -1.81 -2.58
C LEU A 339 -2.29 -0.87 -1.89
N PHE A 340 -1.27 -1.41 -1.23
CA PHE A 340 -0.38 -0.63 -0.37
C PHE A 340 0.42 0.43 -1.15
N ALA A 341 0.86 0.13 -2.38
CA ALA A 341 1.54 1.11 -3.22
C ALA A 341 0.64 2.31 -3.55
N HIS A 342 -0.65 2.08 -3.81
CA HIS A 342 -1.60 3.16 -4.04
C HIS A 342 -1.92 3.94 -2.74
N ALA A 343 -1.95 3.27 -1.59
CA ALA A 343 -2.06 3.95 -0.29
C ALA A 343 -0.84 4.85 -0.02
N LYS A 344 0.39 4.41 -0.38
CA LYS A 344 1.59 5.27 -0.37
C LYS A 344 1.43 6.48 -1.29
N SER A 345 0.88 6.29 -2.49
CA SER A 345 0.59 7.40 -3.41
C SER A 345 -0.40 8.40 -2.80
N ALA A 346 -1.42 7.94 -2.07
CA ALA A 346 -2.42 8.78 -1.43
C ALA A 346 -1.87 9.72 -0.35
N VAL A 347 -0.75 9.37 0.27
CA VAL A 347 -0.10 10.16 1.34
C VAL A 347 0.34 11.55 0.87
N GLY A 348 0.72 11.68 -0.40
CA GLY A 348 1.07 12.95 -1.04
C GLY A 348 -0.13 13.73 -1.60
N GLN A 349 -1.32 13.13 -1.59
CA GLN A 349 -2.51 13.61 -2.30
C GLN A 349 -3.65 13.90 -1.32
N ARG A 350 -3.36 14.78 -0.35
CA ARG A 350 -4.31 15.18 0.68
C ARG A 350 -5.48 16.01 0.08
N PRO A 351 -6.74 15.60 0.26
CA PRO A 351 -7.91 16.38 -0.19
C PRO A 351 -8.17 17.62 0.66
N GLU A 352 -8.93 18.57 0.14
CA GLU A 352 -9.30 19.82 0.81
C GLU A 352 -10.64 19.70 1.57
N GLY A 353 -11.61 18.97 1.00
CA GLY A 353 -12.93 18.80 1.60
C GLY A 353 -12.92 18.00 2.91
N GLU A 354 -13.72 18.40 3.90
CA GLU A 354 -13.73 17.78 5.24
C GLU A 354 -14.16 16.30 5.22
N SER A 355 -15.18 15.94 4.43
CA SER A 355 -15.63 14.55 4.29
C SER A 355 -14.53 13.66 3.69
N SER A 356 -13.94 14.09 2.57
CA SER A 356 -12.84 13.38 1.91
C SER A 356 -11.56 13.34 2.77
N LEU A 357 -11.35 14.34 3.63
CA LEU A 357 -10.27 14.32 4.63
C LEU A 357 -10.47 13.24 5.69
N ALA A 358 -11.71 13.00 6.13
CA ALA A 358 -12.03 11.92 7.06
C ALA A 358 -11.83 10.54 6.40
N GLU A 359 -12.21 10.38 5.13
CA GLU A 359 -11.93 9.17 4.33
C GLU A 359 -10.42 8.97 4.15
N TRP A 360 -9.69 10.03 3.78
CA TRP A 360 -8.23 10.00 3.64
C TRP A 360 -7.55 9.56 4.94
N ALA A 361 -7.97 10.11 6.07
CA ALA A 361 -7.43 9.72 7.38
C ALA A 361 -7.78 8.26 7.73
N THR A 362 -8.94 7.76 7.29
CA THR A 362 -9.36 6.38 7.48
C THR A 362 -8.54 5.41 6.62
N LEU A 363 -8.30 5.75 5.36
CA LEU A 363 -7.39 5.02 4.49
C LEU A 363 -5.99 4.91 5.11
N LEU A 364 -5.43 6.04 5.57
CA LEU A 364 -4.11 6.05 6.21
C LEU A 364 -4.08 5.24 7.51
N TYR A 365 -5.15 5.26 8.30
CA TYR A 365 -5.25 4.41 9.49
C TYR A 365 -5.19 2.91 9.13
N ARG A 366 -5.94 2.49 8.11
CA ARG A 366 -5.94 1.08 7.66
C ARG A 366 -4.59 0.68 7.06
N ALA A 367 -3.97 1.55 6.27
CA ALA A 367 -2.64 1.32 5.72
C ALA A 367 -1.56 1.28 6.83
N ALA A 368 -1.67 2.13 7.86
CA ALA A 368 -0.75 2.12 9.00
C ALA A 368 -0.80 0.78 9.75
N TRP A 369 -2.01 0.22 9.91
CA TRP A 369 -2.19 -1.07 10.54
C TRP A 369 -1.51 -2.20 9.76
N TYR A 370 -1.67 -2.23 8.43
CA TYR A 370 -0.97 -3.20 7.59
C TYR A 370 0.56 -3.00 7.63
N ALA A 371 1.03 -1.75 7.61
CA ALA A 371 2.46 -1.44 7.72
C ALA A 371 3.04 -1.90 9.07
N GLU A 372 2.29 -1.75 10.16
CA GLU A 372 2.66 -2.24 11.48
C GLU A 372 2.76 -3.78 11.50
N GLY A 373 1.74 -4.47 10.98
CA GLY A 373 1.73 -5.93 10.91
C GLY A 373 2.85 -6.53 10.05
N THR A 374 3.30 -5.80 9.03
CA THR A 374 4.43 -6.19 8.18
C THR A 374 5.80 -5.74 8.73
N GLY A 375 5.84 -4.99 9.83
CA GLY A 375 7.07 -4.50 10.45
C GLY A 375 7.68 -3.25 9.78
N ASN A 376 6.96 -2.60 8.87
CA ASN A 376 7.41 -1.40 8.17
C ASN A 376 7.21 -0.14 9.04
N ILE A 377 8.16 0.08 9.96
CA ILE A 377 8.13 1.19 10.93
C ILE A 377 7.96 2.57 10.28
N PRO A 378 8.71 2.95 9.22
CA PRO A 378 8.60 4.29 8.64
C PRO A 378 7.20 4.60 8.11
N ASP A 379 6.64 3.70 7.29
CA ASP A 379 5.31 3.89 6.71
C ASP A 379 4.22 3.83 7.79
N ALA A 380 4.32 2.89 8.75
CA ALA A 380 3.37 2.79 9.86
C ALA A 380 3.30 4.08 10.68
N LYS A 381 4.46 4.64 11.04
CA LYS A 381 4.56 5.89 11.80
C LYS A 381 4.04 7.08 11.01
N GLU A 382 4.43 7.21 9.74
CA GLU A 382 3.97 8.32 8.89
C GLU A 382 2.45 8.32 8.74
N PHE A 383 1.87 7.17 8.40
CA PHE A 383 0.45 7.04 8.12
C PHE A 383 -0.40 7.24 9.38
N ALA A 384 0.02 6.63 10.49
CA ALA A 384 -0.67 6.80 11.78
C ALA A 384 -0.68 8.26 12.23
N LEU A 385 0.47 8.95 12.14
CA LEU A 385 0.57 10.37 12.54
C LEU A 385 -0.27 11.28 11.66
N LYS A 386 -0.28 11.06 10.34
CA LYS A 386 -1.10 11.84 9.40
C LYS A 386 -2.59 11.61 9.65
N SER A 387 -2.99 10.35 9.83
CA SER A 387 -4.37 9.98 10.17
C SER A 387 -4.83 10.65 11.47
N MET A 388 -4.05 10.51 12.54
CA MET A 388 -4.35 11.09 13.86
C MET A 388 -4.53 12.61 13.76
N LYS A 389 -3.57 13.32 13.16
CA LYS A 389 -3.61 14.78 13.03
C LYS A 389 -4.86 15.27 12.29
N VAL A 390 -5.27 14.58 11.23
CA VAL A 390 -6.47 14.96 10.47
C VAL A 390 -7.75 14.64 11.24
N ARG A 391 -7.87 13.45 11.83
CA ARG A 391 -9.04 13.06 12.64
C ARG A 391 -9.21 13.97 13.88
N SER A 392 -8.12 14.31 14.57
CA SER A 392 -8.15 15.29 15.67
C SER A 392 -8.72 16.64 15.25
N ARG A 393 -8.46 17.08 14.01
CA ARG A 393 -8.94 18.36 13.48
C ARG A 393 -10.38 18.29 13.00
N VAL A 394 -10.76 17.23 12.28
CA VAL A 394 -12.08 17.11 11.62
C VAL A 394 -13.14 16.56 12.58
N LEU A 395 -12.80 15.57 13.39
CA LEU A 395 -13.74 14.88 14.29
C LEU A 395 -13.62 15.33 15.76
N GLY A 396 -12.48 15.94 16.11
CA GLY A 396 -12.14 16.33 17.48
C GLY A 396 -11.28 15.30 18.21
N GLN A 397 -10.66 15.73 19.31
CA GLN A 397 -9.70 14.91 20.08
C GLN A 397 -10.34 13.71 20.80
N GLU A 398 -11.59 13.86 21.23
CA GLU A 398 -12.31 12.82 21.98
C GLU A 398 -13.17 11.89 21.09
N HIS A 399 -13.11 12.05 19.76
CA HIS A 399 -13.83 11.18 18.83
C HIS A 399 -13.17 9.80 18.78
N GLU A 400 -13.98 8.73 18.72
CA GLU A 400 -13.47 7.36 18.83
C GLU A 400 -12.47 7.00 17.72
N ASP A 401 -12.71 7.46 16.48
CA ASP A 401 -11.76 7.30 15.38
C ASP A 401 -10.42 8.03 15.60
N THR A 402 -10.46 9.20 16.25
CA THR A 402 -9.24 9.92 16.63
C THR A 402 -8.47 9.11 17.66
N LEU A 403 -9.16 8.56 18.66
CA LEU A 403 -8.57 7.71 19.69
C LEU A 403 -8.00 6.40 19.12
N TRP A 404 -8.65 5.80 18.12
CA TRP A 404 -8.09 4.67 17.36
C TRP A 404 -6.80 5.06 16.61
N SER A 405 -6.79 6.20 15.93
CA SER A 405 -5.58 6.68 15.26
C SER A 405 -4.46 7.03 16.24
N MET A 406 -4.77 7.58 17.41
CA MET A 406 -3.79 7.82 18.48
C MET A 406 -3.19 6.50 18.99
N GLY A 407 -4.04 5.49 19.25
CA GLY A 407 -3.58 4.14 19.60
C GLY A 407 -2.68 3.53 18.53
N MET A 408 -2.99 3.75 17.25
CA MET A 408 -2.14 3.30 16.14
C MET A 408 -0.77 4.00 16.12
N VAL A 409 -0.71 5.30 16.48
CA VAL A 409 0.58 6.00 16.66
C VAL A 409 1.37 5.39 17.82
N GLY A 410 0.70 5.06 18.94
CA GLY A 410 1.31 4.31 20.06
C GLY A 410 1.91 2.99 19.60
N SER A 411 1.16 2.17 18.85
CA SER A 411 1.67 0.91 18.26
C SER A 411 2.87 1.13 17.33
N ALA A 412 2.83 2.15 16.46
CA ALA A 412 3.94 2.45 15.58
C ALA A 412 5.21 2.90 16.35
N TYR A 413 5.04 3.63 17.45
CA TYR A 413 6.15 4.00 18.34
C TYR A 413 6.75 2.79 19.07
N LYS A 414 5.92 1.86 19.54
CA LYS A 414 6.37 0.59 20.13
C LYS A 414 7.20 -0.23 19.14
N LEU A 415 6.72 -0.35 17.91
CA LEU A 415 7.45 -1.04 16.84
C LEU A 415 8.81 -0.37 16.56
N GLY A 416 8.87 0.96 16.68
CA GLY A 416 10.11 1.74 16.58
C GLY A 416 10.96 1.82 17.86
N GLY A 417 10.60 1.12 18.94
CA GLY A 417 11.31 1.15 20.23
C GLY A 417 11.15 2.43 21.06
N GLN A 418 10.22 3.32 20.69
CA GLN A 418 9.94 4.58 21.38
C GLN A 418 8.89 4.38 22.47
N TRP A 419 9.21 3.58 23.50
CA TRP A 419 8.27 3.14 24.53
C TRP A 419 7.64 4.29 25.33
N ASP A 420 8.43 5.29 25.72
CA ASP A 420 7.94 6.42 26.54
C ASP A 420 6.91 7.27 25.77
N ALA A 421 7.17 7.52 24.49
CA ALA A 421 6.24 8.25 23.63
C ALA A 421 4.95 7.44 23.34
N ALA A 422 5.06 6.11 23.31
CA ALA A 422 3.89 5.24 23.18
C ALA A 422 3.06 5.24 24.46
N GLU A 423 3.70 5.15 25.64
CA GLU A 423 3.06 5.20 26.95
C GLU A 423 2.26 6.49 27.12
N GLU A 424 2.86 7.65 26.85
CA GLU A 424 2.19 8.95 26.99
C GLU A 424 0.88 9.00 26.18
N LEU A 425 0.93 8.55 24.92
CA LEU A 425 -0.25 8.50 24.04
C LEU A 425 -1.28 7.46 24.51
N GLU A 426 -0.84 6.26 24.90
CA GLU A 426 -1.73 5.18 25.34
C GLU A 426 -2.44 5.52 26.65
N VAL A 427 -1.76 6.19 27.59
CA VAL A 427 -2.36 6.72 28.83
C VAL A 427 -3.43 7.75 28.49
N GLN A 428 -3.12 8.73 27.64
CA GLN A 428 -4.08 9.76 27.23
C GLN A 428 -5.34 9.14 26.59
N VAL A 429 -5.16 8.17 25.70
CA VAL A 429 -6.28 7.47 25.04
C VAL A 429 -7.09 6.65 26.04
N MET A 430 -6.43 5.96 26.98
CA MET A 430 -7.07 5.15 28.01
C MET A 430 -7.94 6.02 28.93
N GLU A 431 -7.38 7.11 29.48
CA GLU A 431 -8.10 8.02 30.38
C GLU A 431 -9.30 8.69 29.68
N THR A 432 -9.13 9.08 28.41
CA THR A 432 -10.21 9.68 27.62
C THR A 432 -11.35 8.68 27.41
N ARG A 433 -11.04 7.42 27.07
CA ARG A 433 -12.05 6.36 26.91
C ARG A 433 -12.71 5.98 28.23
N GLU A 434 -11.95 5.89 29.31
CA GLU A 434 -12.51 5.60 30.64
C GLU A 434 -13.49 6.70 31.07
N LYS A 435 -13.14 7.98 30.89
CA LYS A 435 -14.02 9.11 31.20
C LYS A 435 -15.30 9.12 30.36
N LYS A 436 -15.21 8.78 29.07
CA LYS A 436 -16.33 8.88 28.11
C LYS A 436 -17.22 7.64 28.08
N LEU A 437 -16.63 6.45 28.23
CA LEU A 437 -17.27 5.16 28.00
C LEU A 437 -17.32 4.27 29.27
N GLY A 438 -16.51 4.57 30.29
CA GLY A 438 -16.39 3.82 31.54
C GLY A 438 -15.29 2.75 31.55
N ALA A 439 -14.99 2.21 32.75
CA ALA A 439 -13.93 1.22 33.00
C ALA A 439 -14.18 -0.16 32.33
N ASP A 440 -15.45 -0.49 32.07
CA ASP A 440 -15.85 -1.78 31.54
C ASP A 440 -16.00 -1.80 30.00
N HIS A 441 -15.87 -0.66 29.32
CA HIS A 441 -16.14 -0.59 27.89
C HIS A 441 -15.05 -1.32 27.06
N PRO A 442 -15.40 -2.09 26.01
CA PRO A 442 -14.43 -2.85 25.21
C PRO A 442 -13.26 -2.02 24.68
N SER A 443 -13.50 -0.78 24.23
CA SER A 443 -12.44 0.14 23.79
C SER A 443 -11.50 0.53 24.92
N THR A 444 -12.02 0.81 26.13
CA THR A 444 -11.21 1.13 27.32
C THR A 444 -10.34 -0.05 27.70
N LEU A 445 -10.93 -1.25 27.76
CA LEU A 445 -10.21 -2.50 28.06
C LEU A 445 -9.12 -2.81 27.03
N THR A 446 -9.36 -2.49 25.76
CA THR A 446 -8.35 -2.61 24.69
C THR A 446 -7.20 -1.62 24.90
N SER A 447 -7.48 -0.37 25.25
CA SER A 447 -6.43 0.61 25.58
C SER A 447 -5.60 0.18 26.79
N MET A 448 -6.24 -0.30 27.85
CA MET A 448 -5.55 -0.81 29.04
C MET A 448 -4.65 -2.00 28.72
N ALA A 449 -5.11 -2.93 27.88
CA ALA A 449 -4.30 -4.06 27.43
C ALA A 449 -3.08 -3.61 26.60
N ASN A 450 -3.24 -2.59 25.76
CA ASN A 450 -2.13 -2.02 24.97
C ASN A 450 -1.09 -1.35 25.89
N LEU A 451 -1.55 -0.57 26.87
CA LEU A 451 -0.70 0.06 27.89
C LEU A 451 0.04 -0.97 28.75
N ALA A 452 -0.65 -2.03 29.18
CA ALA A 452 -0.05 -3.13 29.93
C ALA A 452 1.06 -3.84 29.12
N SER A 453 0.84 -4.04 27.82
CA SER A 453 1.86 -4.56 26.90
C SER A 453 3.08 -3.63 26.81
N THR A 454 2.87 -2.32 26.83
CA THR A 454 3.94 -1.30 26.85
C THR A 454 4.75 -1.38 28.15
N TYR A 455 4.09 -1.41 29.32
CA TYR A 455 4.76 -1.60 30.61
C TYR A 455 5.57 -2.89 30.68
N ARG A 456 5.01 -4.00 30.16
CA ARG A 456 5.72 -5.28 30.09
C ARG A 456 7.02 -5.14 29.29
N ASN A 457 6.97 -4.52 28.13
CA ASN A 457 8.15 -4.33 27.27
C ASN A 457 9.19 -3.35 27.87
N GLN A 458 8.77 -2.44 28.77
CA GLN A 458 9.67 -1.61 29.58
C GLN A 458 10.26 -2.35 30.80
N GLY A 459 9.88 -3.61 31.06
CA GLY A 459 10.29 -4.36 32.25
C GLY A 459 9.50 -4.01 33.53
N ARG A 460 8.45 -3.20 33.43
CA ARG A 460 7.55 -2.84 34.53
C ARG A 460 6.46 -3.90 34.69
N TRP A 461 6.87 -5.14 34.94
CA TRP A 461 5.97 -6.29 34.89
C TRP A 461 4.84 -6.25 35.92
N ASP A 462 5.08 -5.69 37.11
CA ASP A 462 4.04 -5.60 38.15
C ASP A 462 2.89 -4.68 37.73
N ALA A 463 3.21 -3.53 37.13
CA ALA A 463 2.21 -2.61 36.57
C ALA A 463 1.48 -3.23 35.37
N ALA A 464 2.18 -4.02 34.56
CA ALA A 464 1.56 -4.76 33.45
C ALA A 464 0.61 -5.86 33.96
N GLU A 465 1.01 -6.59 35.00
CA GLU A 465 0.21 -7.63 35.64
C GLU A 465 -1.09 -7.06 36.21
N GLU A 466 -1.01 -5.95 36.96
CA GLU A 466 -2.18 -5.28 37.54
C GLU A 466 -3.22 -4.95 36.46
N LEU A 467 -2.80 -4.28 35.39
CA LEU A 467 -3.68 -3.93 34.28
C LEU A 467 -4.21 -5.16 33.53
N PHE A 468 -3.38 -6.17 33.25
CA PHE A 468 -3.84 -7.37 32.55
C PHE A 468 -4.82 -8.20 33.39
N VAL A 469 -4.62 -8.29 34.70
CA VAL A 469 -5.56 -8.96 35.62
C VAL A 469 -6.89 -8.22 35.61
N GLN A 470 -6.88 -6.89 35.75
CA GLN A 470 -8.09 -6.08 35.70
C GLN A 470 -8.85 -6.28 34.37
N VAL A 471 -8.15 -6.21 33.23
CA VAL A 471 -8.77 -6.40 31.91
C VAL A 471 -9.34 -7.83 31.75
N MET A 472 -8.59 -8.84 32.17
CA MET A 472 -8.99 -10.25 32.05
C MET A 472 -10.23 -10.53 32.88
N GLU A 473 -10.26 -10.14 34.15
CA GLU A 473 -11.41 -10.37 35.04
C GLU A 473 -12.66 -9.60 34.57
N THR A 474 -12.51 -8.35 34.10
CA THR A 474 -13.64 -7.60 33.54
C THR A 474 -14.19 -8.24 32.28
N ARG A 475 -13.34 -8.66 31.32
CA ARG A 475 -13.78 -9.37 30.11
C ARG A 475 -14.43 -10.71 30.46
N LYS A 476 -13.84 -11.47 31.38
CA LYS A 476 -14.38 -12.74 31.87
C LYS A 476 -15.77 -12.56 32.49
N LYS A 477 -15.99 -11.49 33.26
CA LYS A 477 -17.29 -11.17 33.86
C LYS A 477 -18.34 -10.74 32.82
N LYS A 478 -17.95 -9.99 31.78
CA LYS A 478 -18.88 -9.39 30.81
C LYS A 478 -19.16 -10.28 29.60
N LEU A 479 -18.13 -10.95 29.09
CA LEU A 479 -18.14 -11.72 27.85
C LEU A 479 -18.10 -13.24 28.11
N GLY A 480 -17.70 -13.64 29.32
CA GLY A 480 -17.47 -15.03 29.69
C GLY A 480 -15.99 -15.42 29.61
N ALA A 481 -15.63 -16.50 30.30
CA ALA A 481 -14.28 -17.04 30.31
C ALA A 481 -13.80 -17.51 28.92
N ASP A 482 -14.72 -17.95 28.04
CA ASP A 482 -14.41 -18.56 26.74
C ASP A 482 -14.34 -17.55 25.57
N HIS A 483 -14.64 -16.27 25.83
CA HIS A 483 -14.66 -15.27 24.76
C HIS A 483 -13.25 -15.01 24.19
N PRO A 484 -13.07 -14.85 22.86
CA PRO A 484 -11.75 -14.60 22.23
C PRO A 484 -10.91 -13.49 22.90
N ASP A 485 -11.55 -12.39 23.29
CA ASP A 485 -10.87 -11.28 23.97
C ASP A 485 -10.41 -11.64 25.40
N THR A 486 -11.15 -12.48 26.12
CA THR A 486 -10.76 -13.00 27.44
C THR A 486 -9.57 -13.94 27.29
N LEU A 487 -9.62 -14.84 26.31
CA LEU A 487 -8.52 -15.77 26.00
C LEU A 487 -7.24 -15.02 25.60
N THR A 488 -7.38 -13.95 24.82
CA THR A 488 -6.24 -13.08 24.46
C THR A 488 -5.63 -12.43 25.71
N SER A 489 -6.45 -11.92 26.63
CA SER A 489 -5.97 -11.37 27.90
C SER A 489 -5.30 -12.42 28.80
N MET A 490 -5.85 -13.64 28.88
CA MET A 490 -5.23 -14.75 29.62
C MET A 490 -3.84 -15.10 29.07
N ASN A 491 -3.71 -15.19 27.73
CA ASN A 491 -2.42 -15.46 27.10
C ASN A 491 -1.40 -14.33 27.37
N ASN A 492 -1.82 -13.07 27.28
CA ASN A 492 -0.96 -11.93 27.58
C ASN A 492 -0.48 -11.91 29.05
N LEU A 493 -1.37 -12.20 29.99
CA LEU A 493 -1.04 -12.30 31.42
C LEU A 493 -0.09 -13.46 31.70
N ALA A 494 -0.29 -14.62 31.07
CA ALA A 494 0.60 -15.76 31.19
C ALA A 494 2.04 -15.44 30.73
N ILE A 495 2.18 -14.66 29.66
CA ILE A 495 3.49 -14.17 29.19
C ILE A 495 4.12 -13.23 30.23
N THR A 496 3.36 -12.29 30.78
CA THR A 496 3.86 -11.38 31.83
C THR A 496 4.35 -12.15 33.06
N TRP A 497 3.58 -13.13 33.53
CA TRP A 497 4.00 -14.00 34.65
C TRP A 497 5.25 -14.81 34.33
N LYS A 498 5.39 -15.30 33.09
CA LYS A 498 6.62 -15.99 32.68
C LYS A 498 7.83 -15.05 32.73
N GLU A 499 7.71 -13.82 32.25
CA GLU A 499 8.78 -12.82 32.28
C GLU A 499 9.17 -12.40 33.71
N GLN A 500 8.21 -12.41 34.65
CA GLN A 500 8.48 -12.24 36.09
C GLN A 500 9.14 -13.46 36.76
N GLY A 501 9.24 -14.60 36.08
CA GLY A 501 9.75 -15.85 36.65
C GLY A 501 8.70 -16.70 37.39
N LYS A 502 7.41 -16.30 37.37
CA LYS A 502 6.26 -17.07 37.90
C LYS A 502 5.86 -18.18 36.92
N VAL A 503 6.80 -19.11 36.66
CA VAL A 503 6.69 -20.10 35.57
C VAL A 503 5.52 -21.08 35.77
N ALA A 504 5.24 -21.47 37.02
CA ALA A 504 4.18 -22.45 37.31
C ALA A 504 2.79 -21.84 37.05
N GLU A 505 2.57 -20.61 37.50
CA GLU A 505 1.35 -19.83 37.31
C GLU A 505 1.12 -19.52 35.83
N ALA A 506 2.18 -19.12 35.12
CA ALA A 506 2.15 -18.88 33.68
C ALA A 506 1.75 -20.14 32.89
N LEU A 507 2.34 -21.30 33.22
CA LEU A 507 2.00 -22.59 32.61
C LEU A 507 0.57 -23.01 32.90
N TYR A 508 0.10 -22.81 34.13
CA TYR A 508 -1.28 -23.12 34.52
C TYR A 508 -2.26 -22.28 33.70
N LEU A 509 -2.07 -20.96 33.67
CA LEU A 509 -2.97 -20.05 32.95
C LEU A 509 -2.96 -20.30 31.44
N LEU A 510 -1.78 -20.54 30.85
CA LEU A 510 -1.68 -20.87 29.43
C LEU A 510 -2.30 -22.22 29.09
N THR A 511 -2.19 -23.22 29.99
CA THR A 511 -2.84 -24.53 29.81
C THR A 511 -4.36 -24.37 29.79
N GLU A 512 -4.91 -23.59 30.72
CA GLU A 512 -6.34 -23.31 30.76
C GLU A 512 -6.79 -22.51 29.52
N CYS A 513 -6.03 -21.49 29.11
CA CYS A 513 -6.31 -20.74 27.89
C CYS A 513 -6.36 -21.65 26.66
N VAL A 514 -5.40 -22.56 26.49
CA VAL A 514 -5.37 -23.52 25.37
C VAL A 514 -6.58 -24.46 25.42
N ARG A 515 -6.95 -24.96 26.59
CA ARG A 515 -8.13 -25.82 26.78
C ARG A 515 -9.39 -25.10 26.30
N LEU A 516 -9.58 -23.84 26.69
CA LEU A 516 -10.72 -23.04 26.25
C LEU A 516 -10.66 -22.71 24.75
N CYS A 517 -9.47 -22.38 24.22
CA CYS A 517 -9.30 -22.16 22.78
C CYS A 517 -9.67 -23.39 21.94
N GLN A 518 -9.46 -24.62 22.43
CA GLN A 518 -9.86 -25.85 21.74
C GLN A 518 -11.37 -26.03 21.63
N HIS A 519 -12.15 -25.47 22.56
CA HIS A 519 -13.61 -25.51 22.52
C HIS A 519 -14.20 -24.44 21.58
N VAL A 520 -13.49 -23.33 21.39
CA VAL A 520 -13.98 -22.14 20.66
C VAL A 520 -13.51 -22.13 19.21
N PHE A 521 -12.26 -22.48 18.95
CA PHE A 521 -11.64 -22.36 17.64
C PHE A 521 -11.51 -23.71 16.91
N LYS A 522 -11.62 -23.68 15.58
CA LYS A 522 -11.31 -24.84 14.73
C LYS A 522 -9.82 -25.23 14.90
N PRO A 523 -9.44 -26.52 14.75
CA PRO A 523 -8.06 -26.99 14.97
C PRO A 523 -6.96 -26.23 14.19
N ASN A 524 -7.29 -25.66 13.04
CA ASN A 524 -6.35 -24.93 12.19
C ASN A 524 -6.29 -23.41 12.47
N HIS A 525 -7.02 -22.90 13.47
CA HIS A 525 -7.04 -21.47 13.76
C HIS A 525 -5.64 -20.96 14.20
N PRO A 526 -5.12 -19.85 13.63
CA PRO A 526 -3.78 -19.34 13.93
C PRO A 526 -3.52 -19.10 15.43
N HIS A 527 -4.48 -18.50 16.15
CA HIS A 527 -4.34 -18.27 17.60
C HIS A 527 -4.22 -19.59 18.39
N LEU A 528 -5.03 -20.61 18.09
CA LEU A 528 -4.95 -21.91 18.75
C LEU A 528 -3.60 -22.59 18.49
N ARG A 529 -3.12 -22.57 17.23
CA ARG A 529 -1.81 -23.12 16.86
C ARG A 529 -0.67 -22.41 17.57
N SER A 530 -0.72 -21.09 17.65
CA SER A 530 0.30 -20.27 18.34
C SER A 530 0.35 -20.57 19.84
N SER A 531 -0.81 -20.60 20.51
CA SER A 531 -0.89 -20.88 21.94
C SER A 531 -0.47 -22.32 22.26
N LEU A 532 -0.85 -23.31 21.44
CA LEU A 532 -0.39 -24.70 21.57
C LEU A 532 1.13 -24.83 21.45
N ALA A 533 1.71 -24.27 20.38
CA ALA A 533 3.16 -24.31 20.16
C ALA A 533 3.92 -23.59 21.29
N THR A 534 3.36 -22.52 21.84
CA THR A 534 3.93 -21.79 22.98
C THR A 534 3.88 -22.65 24.25
N LEU A 535 2.74 -23.30 24.52
CA LEU A 535 2.58 -24.18 25.68
C LEU A 535 3.52 -25.38 25.64
N GLU A 536 3.66 -26.04 24.50
CA GLU A 536 4.58 -27.16 24.31
C GLU A 536 6.03 -26.75 24.59
N ARG A 537 6.44 -25.61 24.03
CA ARG A 537 7.78 -25.04 24.26
C ARG A 537 8.03 -24.78 25.74
N TRP A 538 7.08 -24.14 26.42
CA TRP A 538 7.24 -23.79 27.84
C TRP A 538 7.25 -25.03 28.75
N LYS A 539 6.46 -26.06 28.43
CA LYS A 539 6.49 -27.33 29.16
C LYS A 539 7.85 -28.02 29.02
N ALA A 540 8.41 -28.04 27.81
CA ALA A 540 9.73 -28.61 27.57
C ALA A 540 10.84 -27.86 28.33
N GLU A 541 10.83 -26.52 28.29
CA GLU A 541 11.76 -25.65 29.03
C GLU A 541 11.66 -25.88 30.55
N HIS A 542 10.44 -25.99 31.08
CA HIS A 542 10.21 -26.21 32.50
C HIS A 542 10.68 -27.60 32.96
N LEU A 543 10.34 -28.66 32.22
CA LEU A 543 10.80 -30.02 32.50
C LEU A 543 12.33 -30.11 32.46
N HIS A 544 12.96 -29.47 31.48
CA HIS A 544 14.42 -29.41 31.39
C HIS A 544 15.04 -28.68 32.59
N SER A 545 14.46 -27.55 33.01
CA SER A 545 14.92 -26.80 34.19
C SER A 545 14.80 -27.61 35.48
N VAL A 546 13.69 -28.35 35.65
CA VAL A 546 13.47 -29.22 36.81
C VAL A 546 14.49 -30.37 36.82
N ALA A 547 14.69 -31.06 35.70
CA ALA A 547 15.66 -32.16 35.60
C ALA A 547 17.11 -31.71 35.88
N ILE A 548 17.49 -30.49 35.47
CA ILE A 548 18.80 -29.91 35.81
C ILE A 548 18.91 -29.67 37.32
N ARG A 549 17.86 -29.11 37.95
CA ARG A 549 17.86 -28.86 39.40
C ARG A 549 17.93 -30.16 40.20
N GLU A 550 17.18 -31.18 39.79
CA GLU A 550 17.17 -32.50 40.42
C GLU A 550 18.55 -33.17 40.36
N ARG A 551 19.19 -33.19 39.18
CA ARG A 551 20.56 -33.68 39.03
C ARG A 551 21.58 -32.88 39.86
N ALA A 552 21.40 -31.56 39.95
CA ALA A 552 22.25 -30.72 40.78
C ALA A 552 22.05 -30.99 42.29
N THR A 553 20.83 -31.32 42.73
CA THR A 553 20.55 -31.72 44.10
C THR A 553 21.05 -33.13 44.42
N GLU A 554 20.90 -34.10 43.51
CA GLU A 554 21.44 -35.46 43.64
C GLU A 554 22.97 -35.42 43.75
N ALA A 555 23.64 -34.63 42.88
CA ALA A 555 25.08 -34.41 42.94
C ALA A 555 25.55 -33.74 44.25
N ARG A 556 24.72 -32.85 44.85
CA ARG A 556 25.02 -32.23 46.16
C ARG A 556 24.80 -33.17 47.34
N LEU A 557 23.85 -34.10 47.22
CA LEU A 557 23.50 -35.05 48.28
C LEU A 557 24.33 -36.35 48.21
N GLY A 558 25.18 -36.51 47.19
CA GLY A 558 26.04 -37.69 47.04
C GLY A 558 25.27 -38.98 46.76
N ILE A 559 24.04 -38.86 46.28
CA ILE A 559 23.19 -39.99 45.89
C ILE A 559 23.51 -40.27 44.43
N SER A 560 24.38 -41.27 44.20
CA SER A 560 24.71 -41.80 42.87
C SER A 560 23.90 -43.04 42.56
#